data_AF-A0A4Q3N6D1-F1
#
_entry.id   AF-A0A4Q3N6D1-F1
#
_cell.length_a   1.000
_cell.length_b   1.000
_cell.length_c   1.000
_cell.angle_alpha   90.00
_cell.angle_beta   90.00
_cell.angle_gamma   90.00
#
_symmetry.space_group_name_H-M   'P 1'
#
loop_
_entity.id
_entity.type
_entity.pdbx_description
1 polymer ?
#
loop_
_entity_poly.entity_id
_entity_poly.type
_entity_poly.pdbx_seq_one_letter_code
_entity_poly.pdbx_strand_id
1 'polypeptide(L)'
;MQPAAAIAPPPPQLSLDASDEFDSLDASRYCPTELLGTFTLLMAGHGRCVSAAMMLGDREYAMWQLARAHTLADEAVRSVAVRLFTYFDDPRGWGLSLQP
;
A
#
# COMPACT_ATOMS: atom_id res chain seq x y z
N MET A 1 42.64 -4.43 -52.12
CA MET A 1 41.57 -5.41 -52.33
C MET A 1 41.01 -5.83 -50.97
N GLN A 2 39.82 -5.34 -50.62
CA GLN A 2 39.02 -5.78 -49.47
C GLN A 2 37.69 -6.31 -50.02
N PRO A 3 37.18 -7.46 -49.57
CA PRO A 3 35.77 -7.82 -49.68
C PRO A 3 35.12 -7.84 -48.28
N ALA A 4 33.82 -7.79 -48.07
CA ALA A 4 32.64 -7.38 -48.81
C ALA A 4 31.54 -7.31 -47.72
N ALA A 5 30.74 -6.25 -47.74
CA ALA A 5 29.63 -6.06 -46.79
C ALA A 5 28.56 -7.14 -46.99
N ALA A 6 28.04 -7.69 -45.89
CA ALA A 6 26.77 -8.41 -45.86
C ALA A 6 25.84 -7.69 -44.86
N ILE A 7 24.90 -6.95 -45.43
CA ILE A 7 23.76 -6.31 -44.75
C ILE A 7 22.70 -7.39 -44.53
N ALA A 8 22.22 -7.52 -43.29
CA ALA A 8 21.04 -8.30 -42.92
C ALA A 8 20.10 -7.41 -42.04
N PRO A 9 18.77 -7.63 -42.06
CA PRO A 9 17.73 -6.59 -42.16
C PRO A 9 17.25 -5.98 -40.81
N PRO A 10 16.57 -4.81 -40.83
CA PRO A 10 15.83 -4.24 -39.69
C PRO A 10 14.39 -4.83 -39.56
N PRO A 11 13.66 -4.56 -38.44
CA PRO A 11 12.83 -5.50 -37.66
C PRO A 11 11.35 -5.57 -38.10
N PRO A 12 10.55 -6.54 -37.61
CA PRO A 12 9.64 -6.27 -36.47
C PRO A 12 9.48 -7.53 -35.57
N GLN A 13 9.32 -7.49 -34.24
CA GLN A 13 8.17 -7.04 -33.46
C GLN A 13 8.71 -6.74 -32.04
N LEU A 14 8.57 -5.56 -31.42
CA LEU A 14 7.30 -5.00 -30.97
C LEU A 14 6.25 -6.08 -30.63
N SER A 15 6.65 -7.07 -29.82
CA SER A 15 5.74 -7.67 -28.85
C SER A 15 5.65 -6.65 -27.71
N LEU A 16 4.74 -5.69 -27.83
CA LEU A 16 3.52 -5.66 -27.03
C LEU A 16 3.90 -5.77 -25.54
N ASP A 17 4.17 -4.64 -24.89
CA ASP A 17 3.12 -3.90 -24.17
C ASP A 17 2.52 -4.78 -23.06
N ALA A 18 3.37 -5.11 -22.08
CA ALA A 18 2.98 -5.81 -20.86
C ALA A 18 3.91 -5.41 -19.70
N SER A 19 4.32 -4.15 -19.68
CA SER A 19 4.97 -3.56 -18.50
C SER A 19 4.36 -2.19 -18.20
N ASP A 20 3.05 -2.09 -18.37
CA ASP A 20 2.22 -1.01 -17.79
C ASP A 20 1.09 -1.58 -16.90
N GLU A 21 1.02 -2.90 -16.71
CA GLU A 21 0.04 -3.58 -15.84
C GLU A 21 0.63 -4.08 -14.51
N PHE A 22 1.84 -3.63 -14.14
CA PHE A 22 2.44 -3.96 -12.84
C PHE A 22 2.63 -2.75 -11.93
N ASP A 23 1.70 -1.81 -11.96
CA ASP A 23 1.65 -0.74 -10.95
C ASP A 23 0.45 -0.89 -9.99
N SER A 24 -0.49 -1.82 -10.25
CA SER A 24 -1.68 -2.00 -9.41
C SER A 24 -1.66 -3.24 -8.49
N LEU A 25 -0.72 -4.18 -8.67
CA LEU A 25 -0.64 -5.43 -7.87
C LEU A 25 0.34 -5.37 -6.69
N ASP A 26 1.08 -4.27 -6.55
CA ASP A 26 2.06 -4.03 -5.47
C ASP A 26 1.69 -2.83 -4.57
N ALA A 27 0.64 -2.07 -4.91
CA ALA A 27 0.10 -1.02 -4.03
C ALA A 27 -0.40 -1.57 -2.67
N SER A 28 -0.64 -2.87 -2.57
CA SER A 28 -0.99 -3.58 -1.33
C SER A 28 0.22 -3.99 -0.47
N ARG A 29 1.46 -3.80 -0.95
CA ARG A 29 2.69 -4.24 -0.26
C ARG A 29 3.54 -3.10 0.29
N TYR A 30 3.14 -1.85 0.08
CA TYR A 30 3.80 -0.71 0.71
C TYR A 30 3.15 -0.44 2.07
N CYS A 31 3.94 -0.49 3.14
CA CYS A 31 3.50 -0.12 4.47
C CYS A 31 2.78 1.24 4.40
N PRO A 32 1.56 1.39 4.97
CA PRO A 32 0.74 2.58 4.81
C PRO A 32 1.22 3.70 5.75
N THR A 33 2.51 4.00 5.76
CA THR A 33 3.17 4.91 6.72
C THR A 33 2.61 6.32 6.61
N GLU A 34 2.38 6.81 5.39
CA GLU A 34 1.79 8.14 5.16
C GLU A 34 0.34 8.18 5.63
N LEU A 35 -0.45 7.16 5.29
CA LEU A 35 -1.84 7.03 5.69
C LEU A 35 -2.00 6.90 7.21
N LEU A 36 -1.09 6.19 7.87
CA LEU A 36 -0.97 6.13 9.33
C LEU A 36 -0.58 7.47 9.94
N GLY A 37 0.34 8.20 9.31
CA GLY A 37 0.69 9.56 9.71
C GLY A 37 -0.54 10.48 9.67
N THR A 38 -1.29 10.45 8.57
CA THR A 38 -2.54 11.21 8.44
C THR A 38 -3.56 10.80 9.51
N PHE A 39 -3.76 9.49 9.72
CA PHE A 39 -4.68 8.98 10.72
C PHE A 39 -4.34 9.45 12.14
N THR A 40 -3.06 9.32 12.54
CA THR A 40 -2.60 9.73 13.87
C THR A 40 -2.75 11.23 14.09
N LEU A 41 -2.47 12.06 13.07
CA LEU A 41 -2.69 13.51 13.13
C LEU A 41 -4.18 13.89 13.25
N LEU A 42 -5.04 13.27 12.45
CA LEU A 42 -6.48 13.53 12.50
C LEU A 42 -7.04 13.12 13.88
N MET A 43 -6.69 11.93 14.38
CA MET A 43 -7.09 11.48 15.71
C MET A 43 -6.58 12.41 16.82
N ALA A 44 -5.34 12.90 16.71
CA ALA A 44 -4.78 13.88 17.66
C ALA A 44 -5.58 15.19 17.67
N GLY A 45 -6.09 15.64 16.51
CA GLY A 45 -7.01 16.77 16.40
C GLY A 45 -8.32 16.58 17.18
N HIS A 46 -8.76 15.33 17.38
CA HIS A 46 -9.90 14.95 18.21
C HIS A 46 -9.53 14.66 19.69
N GLY A 47 -8.30 14.99 20.10
CA GLY A 47 -7.80 14.74 21.47
C GLY A 47 -7.47 13.26 21.74
N ARG A 48 -7.27 12.46 20.68
CA ARG A 48 -6.93 11.04 20.76
C ARG A 48 -5.53 10.81 20.18
N CYS A 49 -4.52 10.62 21.03
CA CYS A 49 -3.21 10.21 20.54
C CYS A 49 -3.22 8.72 20.19
N VAL A 50 -2.91 8.39 18.93
CA VAL A 50 -2.74 7.03 18.45
C VAL A 50 -1.28 6.83 18.02
N SER A 51 -0.71 5.66 18.29
CA SER A 51 0.66 5.32 17.87
C SER A 51 0.64 4.48 16.60
N ALA A 52 1.22 5.02 15.52
CA ALA A 52 1.39 4.28 14.27
C ALA A 52 2.24 3.02 14.46
N ALA A 53 3.26 3.07 15.33
CA ALA A 53 4.09 1.91 15.65
C ALA A 53 3.29 0.80 16.36
N MET A 54 2.39 1.17 17.29
CA MET A 54 1.49 0.19 17.92
C MET A 54 0.50 -0.38 16.91
N MET A 55 -0.06 0.44 16.01
CA MET A 55 -0.95 -0.05 14.96
C MET A 55 -0.24 -1.00 14.00
N LEU A 56 1.06 -0.82 13.73
CA LEU A 56 1.86 -1.70 12.88
C LEU A 56 2.37 -2.97 13.59
N GLY A 57 2.43 -2.97 14.92
CA GLY A 57 2.87 -4.12 15.73
C GLY A 57 1.74 -4.97 16.31
N ASP A 58 0.54 -4.39 16.47
CA ASP A 58 -0.63 -5.06 17.05
C ASP A 58 -1.89 -4.78 16.21
N ARG A 59 -2.40 -5.84 15.58
CA ARG A 59 -3.57 -5.80 14.69
C ARG A 59 -4.84 -5.50 15.46
N GLU A 60 -4.98 -6.08 16.65
CA GLU A 60 -6.16 -5.90 17.47
C GLU A 60 -6.25 -4.45 17.93
N TYR A 61 -5.11 -3.89 18.36
CA TYR A 61 -5.00 -2.46 18.63
C TYR A 61 -5.36 -1.62 17.40
N ALA A 62 -4.83 -1.93 16.22
CA ALA A 62 -5.14 -1.22 14.99
C ALA A 62 -6.66 -1.25 14.69
N MET A 63 -7.26 -2.43 14.68
CA MET A 63 -8.70 -2.63 14.44
C MET A 63 -9.56 -1.86 15.44
N TRP A 64 -9.19 -1.86 16.72
CA TRP A 64 -9.91 -1.12 17.74
C TRP A 64 -9.84 0.39 17.51
N GLN A 65 -8.68 0.92 17.11
CA GLN A 65 -8.56 2.35 16.78
C GLN A 65 -9.38 2.72 15.53
N LEU A 66 -9.42 1.86 14.53
CA LEU A 66 -10.25 2.06 13.33
C LEU A 66 -11.75 2.04 13.67
N ALA A 67 -12.20 1.06 14.45
CA ALA A 67 -13.58 1.02 14.94
C ALA A 67 -13.93 2.28 15.73
N ARG A 68 -12.99 2.78 16.54
CA ARG A 68 -13.16 4.03 17.29
C ARG A 68 -13.24 5.24 16.38
N ALA A 69 -12.43 5.30 15.33
CA ALA A 69 -12.46 6.37 14.34
C ALA A 69 -13.84 6.51 13.67
N HIS A 70 -14.57 5.42 13.45
CA HIS A 70 -15.95 5.47 12.95
C HIS A 70 -16.93 6.18 13.89
N THR A 71 -16.66 6.19 15.20
CA THR A 71 -17.50 6.91 16.19
C THR A 71 -17.29 8.42 16.18
N LEU A 72 -16.22 8.91 15.55
CA LEU A 72 -15.98 10.34 15.36
C LEU A 72 -16.87 10.86 14.23
N ALA A 73 -17.47 12.04 14.42
CA ALA A 73 -18.28 12.73 13.42
C ALA A 73 -17.40 13.46 12.38
N ASP A 74 -16.28 12.85 11.98
CA ASP A 74 -15.30 13.40 11.05
C ASP A 74 -15.15 12.47 9.85
N GLU A 75 -15.55 12.97 8.68
CA GLU A 75 -15.52 12.22 7.43
C GLU A 75 -14.09 11.96 6.93
N ALA A 76 -13.16 12.89 7.18
CA ALA A 76 -11.76 12.71 6.80
C ALA A 76 -11.12 11.57 7.60
N VAL A 77 -11.36 11.54 8.91
CA VAL A 77 -10.93 10.44 9.79
C VAL A 77 -11.52 9.11 9.30
N ARG A 78 -12.81 9.10 8.99
CA ARG A 78 -13.51 7.88 8.54
C ARG A 78 -12.98 7.36 7.21
N SER A 79 -12.75 8.24 6.24
CA SER A 79 -12.20 7.87 4.94
C SER A 79 -10.80 7.24 5.06
N VAL A 80 -9.93 7.85 5.88
CA VAL A 80 -8.60 7.29 6.17
C VAL A 80 -8.71 5.95 6.91
N ALA A 81 -9.63 5.82 7.85
CA ALA A 81 -9.85 4.59 8.61
C ALA A 81 -10.28 3.43 7.71
N VAL A 82 -11.18 3.66 6.75
CA VAL A 82 -11.62 2.63 5.78
C VAL A 82 -10.45 2.15 4.92
N ARG A 83 -9.59 3.05 4.47
CA ARG A 83 -8.41 2.67 3.68
C ARG A 83 -7.40 1.86 4.49
N LEU A 84 -7.19 2.24 5.75
CA LEU A 84 -6.34 1.48 6.68
C LEU A 84 -6.95 0.12 7.01
N PHE A 85 -8.27 0.03 7.11
CA PHE A 85 -8.95 -1.23 7.37
C PHE A 85 -8.59 -2.28 6.32
N THR A 86 -8.61 -1.94 5.03
CA THR A 86 -8.21 -2.87 3.96
C THR A 86 -6.79 -3.41 4.16
N TYR A 87 -5.85 -2.58 4.61
CA TYR A 87 -4.48 -3.01 4.88
C TYR A 87 -4.38 -3.98 6.06
N PHE A 88 -5.01 -3.65 7.18
CA PHE A 88 -4.93 -4.49 8.38
C PHE A 88 -5.85 -5.71 8.31
N ASP A 89 -6.91 -5.68 7.49
CA ASP A 89 -7.80 -6.81 7.26
C ASP A 89 -7.14 -7.87 6.38
N ASP A 90 -6.19 -7.48 5.53
CA ASP A 90 -5.46 -8.40 4.66
C ASP A 90 -4.60 -9.40 5.48
N PRO A 91 -4.95 -10.70 5.46
CA PRO A 91 -4.19 -11.73 6.17
C PRO A 91 -2.77 -11.92 5.59
N ARG A 92 -2.48 -11.43 4.39
CA ARG A 92 -1.16 -11.52 3.73
C ARG A 92 -0.27 -10.30 3.99
N GLY A 93 -0.87 -9.11 4.09
CA GLY A 93 -0.16 -7.85 4.34
C GLY A 93 0.29 -7.68 5.79
N TRP A 94 -0.51 -8.20 6.74
CA TRP A 94 -0.15 -8.26 8.16
C TRP A 94 0.54 -9.58 8.54
N GLY A 95 0.27 -10.64 7.78
CA GLY A 95 0.62 -12.02 8.11
C GLY A 95 1.92 -12.55 7.51
N LEU A 96 2.96 -11.73 7.32
CA LEU A 96 4.33 -12.26 7.28
C LEU A 96 4.83 -12.58 8.71
N SER A 97 4.00 -13.32 9.44
CA SER A 97 4.52 -14.26 10.42
C SER A 97 5.12 -15.40 9.60
N LEU A 98 6.44 -15.40 9.46
CA LEU A 98 7.23 -16.61 9.31
C LEU A 98 6.59 -17.75 10.11
N GLN A 99 6.14 -18.80 9.43
CA GLN A 99 6.18 -20.20 9.88
C GLN A 99 6.13 -21.10 8.63
N PRO A 100 6.83 -22.25 8.57
CA PRO A 100 7.79 -22.83 9.52
C PRO A 100 9.27 -22.57 9.18
#